data_AF-A0A1M4TSN2-F1
#
_entry.id   AF-A0A1M4TSN2-F1
#
_cell.length_a   1.000
_cell.length_b   1.000
_cell.length_c   1.000
_cell.angle_alpha   90.00
_cell.angle_beta   90.00
_cell.angle_gamma   90.00
#
_symmetry.space_group_name_H-M   'P 1'
#
loop_
_entity.id
_entity.type
_entity.pdbx_description
1 polymer ?
#
loop_
_entity_poly.entity_id
_entity_poly.type
_entity_poly.pdbx_seq_one_letter_code
_entity_poly.pdbx_strand_id
1 'polypeptide(L)'
;MATLGFRLTIDGVNDETLVVRDYQGIESISDSVDDQGQPVYGYRYRIDIASRNNDLSFEQMVNSSALLEVLRDNEVVQKVHGMIRNFSAYLLIGWALHPALRFLFL
;
A
#
# COMPACT_ATOMS: atom_id res chain seq x y z
N MET A 1 7.10 -4.44 -24.20
CA MET A 1 6.33 -3.68 -23.19
C MET A 1 6.97 -4.01 -21.85
N ALA A 2 7.41 -3.01 -21.08
CA ALA A 2 7.97 -3.26 -19.77
C ALA A 2 6.86 -3.63 -18.78
N THR A 3 7.10 -4.62 -17.92
CA THR A 3 6.14 -5.04 -16.90
C THR A 3 6.42 -4.27 -15.62
N LEU A 4 5.42 -3.57 -15.09
CA LEU A 4 5.48 -2.94 -13.77
C LEU A 4 4.96 -3.91 -12.72
N GLY A 5 5.76 -4.10 -11.67
CA GLY A 5 5.42 -4.91 -10.50
C GLY A 5 5.57 -4.10 -9.22
N PHE A 6 4.97 -4.58 -8.15
CA PHE A 6 5.02 -3.94 -6.83
C PHE A 6 5.21 -5.00 -5.76
N ARG A 7 6.10 -4.74 -4.80
CA ARG A 7 6.28 -5.54 -3.60
C ARG A 7 6.13 -4.65 -2.39
N LEU A 8 5.25 -5.04 -1.47
CA LEU A 8 5.02 -4.32 -0.22
C LEU A 8 5.50 -5.19 0.95
N THR A 9 6.39 -4.62 1.76
CA THR A 9 6.86 -5.22 3.01
C THR A 9 6.39 -4.34 4.16
N ILE A 10 5.79 -4.94 5.17
CA ILE A 10 5.26 -4.20 6.35
C ILE A 10 5.94 -4.78 7.58
N ASP A 11 6.51 -3.93 8.42
CA ASP A 11 7.15 -4.34 9.67
C ASP A 11 6.13 -5.03 10.58
N GLY A 12 6.52 -6.16 11.18
CA GLY A 12 5.65 -6.96 12.04
C GLY A 12 4.61 -7.83 11.32
N VAL A 13 4.51 -7.77 9.99
CA VAL A 13 3.57 -8.57 9.20
C VAL A 13 4.34 -9.60 8.37
N ASN A 14 4.22 -10.87 8.76
CA ASN A 14 4.80 -11.99 7.99
C ASN A 14 3.70 -12.69 7.21
N ASP A 15 3.50 -12.26 5.96
CA ASP A 15 2.49 -12.80 5.07
C ASP A 15 3.01 -12.89 3.63
N GLU A 16 3.41 -14.10 3.24
CA GLU A 16 3.88 -14.43 1.90
C GLU A 16 2.80 -14.36 0.82
N THR A 17 1.54 -14.28 1.22
CA THR A 17 0.38 -14.20 0.31
C THR A 17 -0.05 -12.77 0.03
N LEU A 18 0.58 -11.80 0.71
CA LEU A 18 0.31 -10.38 0.55
C LEU A 18 0.77 -9.91 -0.82
N VAL A 19 -0.17 -9.38 -1.59
CA VAL A 19 0.07 -8.90 -2.96
C VAL A 19 -0.57 -7.54 -3.18
N VAL A 20 0.14 -6.64 -3.83
CA VAL A 20 -0.42 -5.36 -4.28
C VAL A 20 -1.41 -5.61 -5.42
N ARG A 21 -2.56 -4.94 -5.37
CA ARG A 21 -3.65 -5.01 -6.37
C ARG A 21 -3.77 -3.70 -7.12
N ASP A 22 -3.73 -2.59 -6.40
CA ASP A 22 -3.75 -1.24 -6.97
C ASP A 22 -2.83 -0.30 -6.20
N TYR A 23 -2.38 0.74 -6.87
CA TYR A 23 -1.48 1.75 -6.34
C TYR A 23 -1.83 3.12 -6.92
N GLN A 24 -2.13 4.07 -6.03
CA GLN A 24 -2.41 5.46 -6.37
C GLN A 24 -1.60 6.36 -5.44
N GLY A 25 -0.94 7.37 -6.00
CA GLY A 25 -0.01 8.21 -5.26
C GLY A 25 0.01 9.65 -5.72
N ILE A 26 0.27 10.55 -4.79
CA ILE A 26 0.62 11.95 -5.05
C ILE A 26 1.94 12.25 -4.35
N GLU A 27 2.86 12.85 -5.10
CA GLU A 27 4.15 13.32 -4.62
C GLU A 27 4.28 14.82 -4.91
N SER A 28 4.76 15.58 -3.93
CA SER A 28 5.05 17.00 -4.04
C SER A 28 6.21 17.39 -3.13
N ILE A 29 7.14 18.17 -3.66
CA ILE A 29 8.29 18.68 -2.88
C ILE A 29 7.86 19.80 -1.93
N SER A 30 6.82 20.56 -2.28
CA SER A 30 6.38 21.74 -1.53
C SER A 30 4.93 21.61 -1.11
N ASP A 31 4.00 22.21 -1.86
CA ASP A 31 2.57 22.25 -1.55
C ASP A 31 1.81 21.59 -2.69
N SER A 32 0.93 20.65 -2.35
CA SER A 32 -0.02 20.03 -3.27
C SER A 32 -1.25 19.60 -2.50
N VAL A 33 -2.29 19.21 -3.22
CA VAL A 33 -3.52 18.68 -2.64
C VAL A 33 -3.86 17.33 -3.27
N ASP A 34 -4.47 16.45 -2.49
CA ASP A 34 -4.97 15.19 -3.02
C ASP A 34 -6.32 15.33 -3.76
N ASP A 35 -6.82 14.21 -4.26
CA ASP A 35 -8.13 14.12 -4.93
C ASP A 35 -9.31 14.59 -4.05
N GLN A 36 -9.10 14.67 -2.74
CA GLN A 36 -10.07 15.15 -1.75
C GLN A 36 -9.77 16.58 -1.26
N GLY A 37 -8.80 17.26 -1.88
CA GLY A 37 -8.40 18.62 -1.51
C GLY A 37 -7.59 18.70 -0.21
N GLN A 38 -7.11 17.58 0.33
CA GLN A 38 -6.30 17.58 1.55
C GLN A 38 -4.85 17.92 1.20
N PRO A 39 -4.17 18.76 1.99
CA PRO A 39 -2.79 19.12 1.71
C PRO A 39 -1.87 17.90 1.80
N VAL A 40 -0.92 17.82 0.86
CA VAL A 40 0.13 16.81 0.76
C VAL A 40 1.48 17.51 0.67
N TYR A 41 2.30 17.31 1.71
CA TYR A 41 3.69 17.73 1.79
C TYR A 41 4.56 16.47 1.74
N GLY A 42 5.38 16.29 0.71
CA GLY A 42 6.14 15.06 0.49
C GLY A 42 5.35 14.07 -0.37
N TYR A 43 4.88 12.96 0.20
CA TYR A 43 4.16 11.96 -0.57
C TYR A 43 2.98 11.39 0.21
N ARG A 44 1.99 10.88 -0.53
CA ARG A 44 0.86 10.16 0.02
C ARG A 44 0.46 9.06 -0.92
N TYR A 45 0.46 7.82 -0.43
CA TYR A 45 0.06 6.65 -1.21
C TYR A 45 -1.15 5.96 -0.63
N ARG A 46 -1.99 5.51 -1.55
CA ARG A 46 -3.10 4.61 -1.35
C ARG A 46 -2.76 3.30 -2.06
N ILE A 47 -2.63 2.25 -1.29
CA ILE A 47 -2.28 0.92 -1.79
C ILE A 47 -3.40 -0.02 -1.41
N ASP A 48 -3.96 -0.69 -2.42
CA ASP A 48 -4.88 -1.80 -2.21
C ASP A 48 -4.08 -3.09 -2.26
N ILE A 49 -4.19 -3.91 -1.23
CA ILE A 49 -3.55 -5.24 -1.18
C ILE A 49 -4.61 -6.33 -1.05
N ALA A 50 -4.25 -7.54 -1.47
CA ALA A 50 -4.96 -8.76 -1.17
C ALA A 50 -4.04 -9.70 -0.40
N SER A 51 -4.63 -10.51 0.47
CA SER A 51 -3.93 -11.51 1.27
C SER A 51 -4.82 -12.75 1.40
N ARG A 52 -4.24 -13.92 1.69
CA ARG A 52 -4.99 -15.10 2.18
C ARG A 52 -5.02 -15.16 3.71
N ASN A 53 -4.20 -14.36 4.39
CA ASN A 53 -4.24 -14.16 5.82
C ASN A 53 -5.43 -13.27 6.19
N ASN A 54 -6.46 -13.88 6.78
CA ASN A 54 -7.66 -13.16 7.23
C ASN A 54 -7.50 -12.56 8.64
N ASP A 55 -6.37 -12.79 9.31
CA ASP A 55 -6.11 -12.32 10.68
C ASP A 55 -5.36 -10.98 10.72
N LEU A 56 -5.17 -10.31 9.58
CA LEU A 56 -4.54 -8.99 9.51
C LEU A 56 -5.41 -7.95 10.24
N SER A 57 -4.92 -7.48 11.40
CA SER A 57 -5.66 -6.55 12.25
C SER A 57 -5.20 -5.11 12.08
N PHE A 58 -6.08 -4.15 12.38
CA PHE A 58 -5.72 -2.73 12.38
C PHE A 58 -4.53 -2.40 13.28
N GLU A 59 -4.44 -3.04 14.44
CA GLU A 59 -3.37 -2.83 15.41
C GLU A 59 -2.00 -3.28 14.91
N GLN A 60 -1.94 -4.30 14.05
CA GLN A 60 -0.71 -4.77 13.42
C GLN A 60 -0.24 -3.86 12.28
N MET A 61 -1.18 -3.16 11.64
CA MET A 61 -0.89 -2.40 10.42
C MET A 61 -0.61 -0.93 10.70
N VAL A 62 -1.38 -0.28 11.58
CA VAL A 62 -1.30 1.16 11.78
C VAL A 62 -0.11 1.56 12.64
N ASN A 63 0.58 2.62 12.23
CA ASN A 63 1.88 3.08 12.74
C ASN A 63 3.04 2.10 12.52
N SER A 64 2.83 1.03 11.75
CA SER A 64 3.90 0.17 11.28
C SER A 64 4.63 0.83 10.13
N SER A 65 5.96 0.64 10.09
CA SER A 65 6.77 1.05 8.95
C SER A 65 6.53 0.11 7.79
N ALA A 66 6.54 0.63 6.57
CA ALA A 66 6.38 -0.17 5.37
C ALA A 66 7.30 0.31 4.26
N LEU A 67 7.69 -0.64 3.39
CA LEU A 67 8.53 -0.44 2.23
C LEU A 67 7.76 -0.91 0.99
N LEU A 68 7.48 0.02 0.09
CA LEU A 68 7.00 -0.28 -1.26
C LEU A 68 8.20 -0.28 -2.22
N GLU A 69 8.43 -1.42 -2.86
CA GLU A 69 9.38 -1.56 -3.96
C GLU A 69 8.61 -1.59 -5.28
N VAL A 70 8.98 -0.69 -6.20
CA VAL A 70 8.48 -0.68 -7.57
C VAL A 70 9.48 -1.42 -8.43
N LEU A 71 8.99 -2.41 -9.17
CA LEU A 71 9.79 -3.25 -10.06
C LEU A 71 9.46 -2.94 -11.52
N ARG A 72 10.49 -2.85 -12.35
CA ARG A 72 10.34 -2.86 -13.81
C ARG A 72 11.10 -4.07 -14.33
N ASP A 73 10.40 -4.94 -15.06
CA ASP A 73 10.97 -6.18 -15.59
C ASP A 73 11.69 -7.02 -14.51
N ASN A 74 11.07 -7.06 -13.32
CA ASN A 74 11.54 -7.76 -12.11
C ASN A 74 12.80 -7.17 -11.44
N GLU A 75 13.27 -6.00 -11.89
CA GLU A 75 14.33 -5.24 -11.23
C GLU A 75 13.75 -4.10 -10.39
N VAL A 76 14.24 -3.90 -9.17
CA VAL A 76 13.79 -2.80 -8.30
C VAL A 76 14.29 -1.48 -8.85
N VAL A 77 13.37 -0.63 -9.29
CA VAL A 77 13.67 0.70 -9.85
C VAL A 77 13.38 1.84 -8.87
N GLN A 78 12.55 1.60 -7.85
CA GLN A 78 12.25 2.58 -6.82
C GLN A 78 11.94 1.90 -5.48
N LYS A 79 12.33 2.56 -4.40
CA LYS A 79 12.00 2.18 -3.02
C LYS A 79 11.36 3.38 -2.33
N VAL A 80 10.19 3.16 -1.75
CA VAL A 80 9.45 4.16 -1.00
C VAL A 80 9.23 3.61 0.40
N HIS A 81 9.90 4.23 1.38
CA HIS A 81 9.64 3.98 2.79
C HIS A 81 8.51 4.89 3.25
N GLY A 82 7.71 4.45 4.21
CA GLY A 82 6.76 5.32 4.89
C GLY A 82 6.09 4.64 6.07
N MET A 83 5.16 5.35 6.70
CA MET A 83 4.36 4.79 7.79
C MET A 83 2.92 4.61 7.36
N ILE A 84 2.32 3.49 7.76
CA ILE A 84 0.90 3.25 7.58
C ILE A 84 0.13 4.09 8.59
N ARG A 85 -0.71 5.00 8.11
CA ARG A 85 -1.51 5.93 8.95
C ARG A 85 -2.97 5.57 9.06
N ASN A 86 -3.48 4.86 8.08
CA ASN A 86 -4.83 4.35 8.08
C ASN A 86 -4.83 2.95 7.48
N PHE A 87 -5.73 2.13 7.98
CA PHE A 87 -5.93 0.77 7.55
C PHE A 87 -7.42 0.47 7.52
N SER A 88 -7.90 -0.05 6.39
CA SER A 88 -9.27 -0.54 6.31
C SER A 88 -9.32 -1.83 5.51
N ALA A 89 -9.96 -2.84 6.08
CA ALA A 89 -10.25 -4.10 5.42
C ALA A 89 -11.69 -4.05 4.87
N TYR A 90 -11.84 -4.35 3.59
CA TYR A 90 -13.14 -4.51 2.94
C TYR A 90 -13.26 -5.92 2.38
N LEU A 91 -14.43 -6.53 2.57
CA LEU A 91 -14.79 -7.80 1.97
C LEU A 91 -15.35 -7.53 0.56
N LEU A 92 -14.69 -8.03 -0.48
CA LEU A 92 -15.29 -8.04 -1.82
C LEU A 92 -16.40 -9.10 -1.86
N ILE A 93 -17.66 -8.67 -1.88
CA ILE A 93 -18.81 -9.57 -1.96
C ILE A 93 -18.93 -10.08 -3.41
N GLY A 94 -18.28 -11.22 -3.70
CA GLY A 94 -18.34 -11.89 -5.00
C GLY A 94 -17.22 -12.91 -5.19
N TRP A 95 -17.50 -14.20 -4.92
CA TRP A 95 -16.72 -15.41 -5.25
C TRP A 95 -15.20 -15.47 -4.96
N ALA A 96 -14.63 -14.49 -4.27
CA ALA A 96 -13.25 -14.55 -3.79
C ALA A 96 -13.17 -13.93 -2.40
N LEU A 97 -13.07 -14.79 -1.38
CA LEU A 97 -12.84 -14.39 0.01
C LEU A 97 -11.38 -13.87 0.12
N HIS A 98 -11.15 -12.62 -0.27
CA HIS A 98 -9.87 -11.96 -0.05
C HIS A 98 -10.13 -10.59 0.56
N PRO A 99 -9.51 -10.27 1.71
CA PRO A 99 -9.58 -8.95 2.28
C PRO A 99 -8.86 -7.97 1.34
N ALA A 100 -9.58 -6.96 0.85
CA ALA A 100 -9.00 -5.81 0.17
C ALA A 100 -8.65 -4.77 1.23
N LEU A 101 -7.36 -4.46 1.35
CA LEU A 101 -6.81 -3.66 2.45
C LEU A 101 -6.31 -2.32 1.88
N ARG A 102 -6.83 -1.19 2.39
CA ARG A 102 -6.48 0.16 1.94
C ARG A 102 -5.58 0.87 2.94
N PHE A 103 -4.43 1.37 2.50
CA PHE A 103 -3.50 2.15 3.33
C PHE A 103 -3.47 3.64 3.02
N LEU A 104 -3.03 4.42 4.00
CA LEU A 104 -2.51 5.78 3.82
C LEU A 104 -1.03 5.78 4.22
N PHE A 105 -0.12 5.96 3.25
CA PHE A 105 1.30 6.23 3.52
C PHE A 105 1.51 7.74 3.73
N LEU A 106 2.31 8.10 4.73
CA LEU A 106 2.95 9.41 4.91
C LEU A 106 4.47 9.23 4.98
#